data_AF-A0A5R2MW42-F1
#
_entry.id   AF-A0A5R2MW42-F1
#
_cell.length_a   1.000
_cell.length_b   1.000
_cell.length_c   1.000
_cell.angle_alpha   90.00
_cell.angle_beta   90.00
_cell.angle_gamma   90.00
#
_symmetry.space_group_name_H-M   'P 1'
#
loop_
_entity.id
_entity.type
_entity.pdbx_description
1 polymer ?
#
loop_
_entity_poly.entity_id
_entity_poly.type
_entity_poly.pdbx_seq_one_letter_code
_entity_poly.pdbx_strand_id
1 'polypeptide(L)'
;SHVHSGALGWVGMISFGAIYYMVPKLWNRERLYSLRLVTWHFWLATLGIVVYAAVMWVSGIMQGLMWREYDEQGFLVYSFAETVAAMHPYYVMRAIGGAMYLSGALIMA
;
A
#
# COMPACT_ATOMS: atom_id res chain seq x y z
N SER A 1 -6.60 -0.30 5.81
CA SER A 1 -5.13 -0.25 5.78
C SER A 1 -4.48 -1.44 6.47
N HIS A 2 -4.98 -1.85 7.65
CA HIS A 2 -4.37 -2.86 8.54
C HIS A 2 -3.76 -4.09 7.84
N VAL A 3 -4.53 -4.77 6.97
CA VAL A 3 -4.05 -5.97 6.25
C VAL A 3 -2.88 -5.67 5.31
N HIS A 4 -2.94 -4.57 4.55
CA HIS A 4 -1.91 -4.25 3.56
C HIS A 4 -0.64 -3.70 4.22
N SER A 5 -0.76 -3.01 5.36
CA SER A 5 0.40 -2.62 6.16
C SER A 5 1.19 -3.85 6.63
N GLY A 6 0.52 -4.93 7.05
CA GLY A 6 1.18 -6.20 7.39
C GLY A 6 1.67 -6.99 6.18
N ALA A 7 0.83 -7.16 5.16
CA ALA A 7 1.19 -7.96 3.98
C ALA A 7 2.33 -7.33 3.18
N LEU A 8 2.24 -6.03 2.84
CA LEU A 8 3.24 -5.36 2.01
C LEU A 8 4.45 -4.89 2.84
N GLY A 9 4.19 -4.30 4.01
CA GLY A 9 5.22 -3.68 4.85
C GLY A 9 6.05 -4.67 5.67
N TRP A 10 5.46 -5.78 6.11
CA TRP A 10 6.17 -6.80 6.89
C TRP A 10 6.53 -8.00 6.03
N VAL A 11 5.53 -8.76 5.57
CA VAL A 11 5.76 -10.03 4.87
C VAL A 11 6.53 -9.80 3.56
N GLY A 12 6.10 -8.84 2.75
CA GLY A 12 6.74 -8.51 1.48
C GLY A 12 8.18 -8.02 1.64
N MET A 13 8.42 -7.04 2.51
CA MET A 13 9.76 -6.47 2.71
C MET A 13 10.78 -7.49 3.24
N ILE A 14 10.39 -8.33 4.20
CA ILE A 14 11.28 -9.39 4.71
C ILE A 14 11.57 -10.42 3.63
N SER A 15 10.55 -10.82 2.88
CA SER A 15 10.70 -11.80 1.80
C SER A 15 11.63 -11.28 0.70
N PHE A 16 11.48 -10.02 0.28
CA PHE A 16 12.37 -9.39 -0.68
C PHE A 16 13.81 -9.30 -0.17
N GLY A 17 14.01 -8.90 1.10
CA GLY A 17 15.34 -8.89 1.72
C GLY A 17 15.99 -10.27 1.73
N ALA A 18 15.21 -11.31 2.07
CA ALA A 18 15.69 -12.69 2.06
C ALA A 18 16.08 -13.15 0.64
N ILE A 19 15.27 -12.84 -0.38
CA ILE A 19 15.55 -13.15 -1.79
C ILE A 19 16.84 -12.45 -2.24
N TYR A 20 16.99 -11.15 -1.96
CA TYR A 20 18.19 -10.41 -2.31
C TYR A 20 19.47 -10.98 -1.69
N TYR A 21 19.37 -11.58 -0.51
CA TYR A 21 20.49 -12.25 0.15
C TYR A 21 20.76 -13.66 -0.40
N MET A 22 19.71 -14.45 -0.66
CA MET A 22 19.86 -15.86 -1.05
C MET A 22 20.20 -16.04 -2.54
N VAL A 23 19.62 -15.23 -3.44
CA VAL A 23 19.81 -15.37 -4.89
C VAL A 23 21.29 -15.37 -5.31
N PRO A 24 22.15 -14.41 -4.92
CA PRO A 24 23.55 -14.46 -5.35
C PRO A 24 24.26 -15.72 -4.84
N LYS A 25 23.94 -16.21 -3.63
CA LYS A 25 24.53 -17.43 -3.07
C LYS A 25 24.11 -18.69 -3.82
N LEU A 26 22.82 -18.81 -4.14
CA LEU A 26 22.28 -19.96 -4.88
C LEU A 26 22.83 -20.04 -6.31
N TRP A 27 23.11 -18.89 -6.93
CA TRP A 27 23.71 -18.81 -8.27
C TRP A 27 25.25 -18.70 -8.25
N ASN A 28 25.88 -18.90 -7.10
CA ASN A 28 27.34 -18.83 -6.91
C ASN A 28 27.97 -17.53 -7.44
N ARG A 29 27.31 -16.40 -7.18
CA ARG A 29 27.73 -15.03 -7.51
C ARG A 29 28.15 -14.30 -6.24
N GLU A 30 29.19 -13.47 -6.34
CA GLU A 30 29.68 -12.65 -5.22
C GLU A 30 28.68 -11.55 -4.80
N ARG A 31 27.86 -11.06 -5.73
CA ARG A 31 26.90 -9.98 -5.50
C ARG A 31 25.74 -10.00 -6.50
N LEU A 32 24.68 -9.28 -6.17
CA LEU A 32 23.59 -8.94 -7.09
C LEU A 32 24.08 -8.06 -8.24
N TYR A 33 23.36 -8.09 -9.37
CA TYR A 33 23.69 -7.33 -10.58
C TYR A 33 23.87 -5.83 -10.32
N SER A 34 22.95 -5.21 -9.57
CA SER A 34 23.02 -3.79 -9.24
C SER A 34 22.40 -3.52 -7.87
N LEU A 35 23.24 -3.08 -6.93
CA LEU A 35 22.79 -2.62 -5.62
C LEU A 35 21.95 -1.33 -5.72
N ARG A 36 22.14 -0.53 -6.78
CA ARG A 36 21.31 0.67 -7.02
C ARG A 36 19.86 0.30 -7.32
N LEU A 37 19.63 -0.79 -8.05
CA LEU A 37 18.26 -1.27 -8.33
C LEU A 37 17.57 -1.76 -7.06
N VAL A 38 18.31 -2.39 -6.14
CA VAL A 38 17.80 -2.76 -4.81
C VAL A 38 17.35 -1.52 -4.03
N THR A 39 18.14 -0.45 -4.05
CA THR A 39 17.77 0.82 -3.42
C THR A 39 16.54 1.45 -4.08
N TRP A 40 16.42 1.40 -5.40
CA TRP A 40 15.22 1.87 -6.10
C TRP A 40 13.97 1.06 -5.76
N HIS A 41 14.08 -0.28 -5.74
CA HIS A 41 12.99 -1.14 -5.28
C HIS A 41 12.60 -0.76 -3.85
N PHE A 42 13.56 -0.65 -2.93
CA PHE A 42 13.29 -0.26 -1.55
C PHE A 42 12.47 1.04 -1.47
N TRP A 43 12.90 2.11 -2.16
CA TRP A 43 12.18 3.38 -2.11
C TRP A 43 10.79 3.33 -2.74
N LEU A 44 10.63 2.64 -3.87
CA LEU A 44 9.32 2.48 -4.52
C LEU A 44 8.36 1.66 -3.65
N ALA A 45 8.84 0.58 -3.04
CA ALA A 45 8.07 -0.24 -2.13
C ALA A 45 7.67 0.55 -0.88
N THR A 46 8.62 1.22 -0.22
CA THR A 46 8.37 2.02 0.99
C THR A 46 7.39 3.16 0.72
N LEU A 47 7.62 3.95 -0.33
CA LEU A 47 6.74 5.08 -0.66
C LEU A 47 5.35 4.59 -1.06
N GLY A 48 5.25 3.50 -1.82
CA GLY A 48 3.99 2.86 -2.18
C GLY A 48 3.19 2.41 -0.95
N ILE A 49 3.85 1.76 0.03
CA ILE A 49 3.22 1.34 1.29
C ILE A 49 2.73 2.54 2.09
N VAL A 50 3.54 3.61 2.21
CA VAL A 50 3.18 4.81 2.98
C VAL A 50 1.95 5.49 2.37
N VAL A 51 1.95 5.69 1.05
CA VAL A 51 0.80 6.27 0.32
C VAL A 51 -0.44 5.40 0.52
N TYR A 52 -0.31 4.08 0.34
CA TYR A 52 -1.42 3.15 0.52
C TYR A 52 -2.00 3.22 1.94
N ALA A 53 -1.13 3.19 2.95
CA ALA A 53 -1.53 3.20 4.36
C ALA A 53 -2.25 4.50 4.71
N ALA A 54 -1.68 5.66 4.34
CA ALA A 54 -2.24 6.97 4.61
C ALA A 54 -3.63 7.15 3.99
N VAL A 55 -3.77 6.86 2.69
CA VAL A 55 -5.03 6.96 1.95
C VAL A 55 -6.11 6.09 2.57
N MET A 56 -5.78 4.83 2.90
CA MET A 56 -6.74 3.89 3.47
C MET A 56 -7.10 4.18 4.93
N TRP A 57 -6.31 5.00 5.63
CA TRP A 57 -6.66 5.47 6.96
C TRP A 57 -7.67 6.59 6.88
N VAL A 58 -7.41 7.61 6.05
CA VAL A 58 -8.33 8.72 5.82
C VAL A 58 -9.66 8.21 5.29
N SER A 59 -9.63 7.28 4.34
CA SER A 59 -10.84 6.68 3.78
C SER A 59 -11.67 5.94 4.83
N GLY A 60 -11.02 5.19 5.73
CA GLY A 60 -11.71 4.48 6.81
C GLY A 60 -12.36 5.40 7.83
N ILE A 61 -11.68 6.50 8.20
CA ILE A 61 -12.22 7.53 9.09
C ILE A 61 -13.43 8.20 8.43
N MET A 62 -13.33 8.59 7.16
CA MET A 62 -14.42 9.22 6.42
C MET A 62 -15.65 8.29 6.34
N GLN A 63 -15.48 7.02 5.97
CA GLN A 63 -16.60 6.06 5.94
C GLN A 63 -17.24 5.91 7.32
N GLY A 64 -16.42 5.78 8.38
CA GLY A 64 -16.93 5.65 9.74
C GLY A 64 -17.67 6.89 10.23
N LEU A 65 -17.26 8.09 9.81
CA LEU A 65 -17.97 9.34 10.10
C LEU A 65 -19.29 9.43 9.33
N MET A 66 -19.27 9.21 8.02
CA MET A 66 -20.48 9.30 7.19
C MET A 66 -21.56 8.30 7.62
N TRP A 67 -21.19 7.08 8.00
CA TRP A 67 -22.15 6.05 8.42
C TRP A 67 -22.79 6.30 9.79
N ARG A 68 -22.20 7.15 10.62
CA ARG A 68 -22.70 7.43 11.97
C ARG A 68 -23.24 8.84 12.14
N GLU A 69 -23.24 9.63 11.07
CA GLU A 69 -23.68 11.03 11.12
C GLU A 69 -25.21 11.09 11.16
N TYR A 70 -25.74 11.70 12.22
CA TYR A 70 -27.16 11.96 12.40
C TYR A 70 -27.43 13.46 12.45
N ASP A 71 -28.53 13.91 11.86
CA ASP A 71 -28.99 15.29 11.97
C ASP A 71 -29.63 15.57 13.34
N GLU A 72 -30.03 16.83 13.57
CA GLU A 72 -30.66 17.26 14.84
C GLU A 72 -31.99 16.54 15.11
N GLN A 73 -32.60 15.95 14.07
CA GLN A 73 -33.85 15.22 14.09
C GLN A 73 -33.66 13.70 14.26
N GLY A 74 -32.41 13.22 14.25
CA GLY A 74 -32.05 11.81 14.42
C GLY A 74 -32.13 10.97 13.15
N PHE A 75 -32.18 11.58 11.96
CA PHE A 75 -32.06 10.88 10.68
C PHE A 75 -30.61 10.79 10.22
N LEU A 76 -30.29 9.73 9.45
CA LEU A 76 -28.96 9.58 8.85
C LEU A 76 -28.72 10.67 7.80
N VAL A 77 -27.62 11.41 7.96
CA VAL A 77 -27.25 12.51 7.05
C VAL A 77 -26.82 11.99 5.68
N TYR A 78 -26.10 10.87 5.65
CA TYR A 78 -25.56 10.30 4.41
C TYR A 78 -26.17 8.94 4.11
N SER A 79 -26.59 8.76 2.87
CA SER A 79 -26.90 7.45 2.33
C SER A 79 -25.63 6.63 2.09
N PHE A 80 -25.78 5.31 2.02
CA PHE A 80 -24.66 4.42 1.69
C PHE A 80 -24.05 4.74 0.31
N ALA A 81 -24.89 5.08 -0.68
CA ALA A 81 -24.44 5.42 -2.03
C ALA A 81 -23.54 6.65 -2.06
N GLU A 82 -23.84 7.68 -1.25
CA GLU A 82 -23.00 8.88 -1.13
C GLU A 82 -21.64 8.55 -0.50
N THR A 83 -21.62 7.66 0.50
CA THR A 83 -20.37 7.20 1.09
C THR A 83 -19.52 6.43 0.07
N VAL A 84 -20.13 5.60 -0.77
CA VAL A 84 -19.42 4.88 -1.85
C VAL A 84 -18.87 5.85 -2.90
N ALA A 85 -19.65 6.86 -3.30
CA ALA A 85 -19.20 7.87 -4.25
C ALA A 85 -18.01 8.69 -3.71
N ALA A 86 -18.08 9.09 -2.43
CA ALA A 86 -16.99 9.81 -1.76
C ALA A 86 -15.68 9.01 -1.69
N MET A 87 -15.75 7.68 -1.72
CA MET A 87 -14.59 6.80 -1.64
C MET A 87 -13.78 6.67 -2.93
N HIS A 88 -14.34 7.04 -4.08
CA HIS A 88 -13.68 6.90 -5.38
C HIS A 88 -12.25 7.49 -5.44
N PRO A 89 -11.97 8.75 -5.05
CA PRO A 89 -10.62 9.30 -5.09
C PRO A 89 -9.62 8.51 -4.22
N TYR A 90 -10.07 7.98 -3.08
CA TYR A 90 -9.22 7.16 -2.22
C TYR A 90 -8.87 5.82 -2.87
N TYR A 91 -9.78 5.21 -3.62
CA TYR A 91 -9.47 3.98 -4.36
C TYR A 91 -8.47 4.21 -5.49
N VAL A 92 -8.55 5.35 -6.18
CA VAL A 92 -7.56 5.73 -7.20
C VAL A 92 -6.18 5.90 -6.56
N MET A 93 -6.09 6.66 -5.46
CA MET A 93 -4.82 6.88 -4.76
C MET A 93 -4.23 5.59 -4.17
N ARG A 94 -5.10 4.67 -3.72
CA ARG A 94 -4.70 3.32 -3.29
C ARG A 94 -4.09 2.54 -4.44
N ALA A 95 -4.70 2.58 -5.62
CA ALA A 95 -4.19 1.91 -6.81
C ALA A 95 -2.82 2.45 -7.21
N ILE A 96 -2.60 3.77 -7.11
CA ILE A 96 -1.30 4.40 -7.35
C ILE A 96 -0.24 3.88 -6.37
N GLY A 97 -0.53 3.86 -5.06
CA GLY A 97 0.40 3.32 -4.06
C GLY A 97 0.74 1.83 -4.31
N GLY A 98 -0.26 1.04 -4.72
CA GLY A 98 -0.06 -0.36 -5.11
C GLY A 98 0.77 -0.52 -6.39
N ALA A 99 0.55 0.34 -7.39
CA ALA A 99 1.31 0.35 -8.64
C ALA A 99 2.79 0.71 -8.41
N MET A 100 3.07 1.63 -7.49
CA MET A 100 4.45 1.95 -7.08
C MET A 100 5.13 0.73 -6.46
N TYR A 101 4.45 0.03 -5.55
CA TYR A 101 4.98 -1.20 -4.97
C TYR A 101 5.22 -2.29 -6.03
N LEU A 102 4.27 -2.47 -6.96
CA LEU A 102 4.40 -3.43 -8.06
C LEU A 102 5.56 -3.07 -9.00
N SER A 103 5.75 -1.78 -9.30
CA SER A 103 6.89 -1.33 -10.11
C SER A 103 8.24 -1.61 -9.41
N GLY A 104 8.30 -1.51 -8.09
CA GLY A 104 9.45 -1.95 -7.30
C GLY A 104 9.71 -3.46 -7.45
N ALA A 105 8.66 -4.28 -7.40
CA ALA A 105 8.77 -5.73 -7.62
C ALA A 105 9.22 -6.07 -9.06
N LEU A 106 8.80 -5.30 -10.06
CA LEU A 106 9.27 -5.45 -11.45
C LEU A 106 10.76 -5.08 -11.62
N ILE A 107 11.30 -4.19 -10.80
CA ILE A 107 12.74 -3.89 -10.77
C ILE A 107 13.54 -5.04 -10.16
N MET A 108 12.92 -5.84 -9.29
CA MET A 108 13.54 -7.03 -8.70
C MET A 108 13.58 -8.22 -9.67
N ALA A 109 12.56 -8.35 -10.52
CA ALA A 109 12.41 -9.43 -11.50
C ALA A 109 13.55 -9.43 -12.53
#